data_AF-A0ABD1V4Z8-F1
#
_entry.id   AF-A0ABD1V4Z8-F1
#
_cell.length_a   1.000
_cell.length_b   1.000
_cell.length_c   1.000
_cell.angle_alpha   90.00
_cell.angle_beta   90.00
_cell.angle_gamma   90.00
#
_symmetry.space_group_name_H-M   'P 1'
#
loop_
_entity.id
_entity.type
_entity.pdbx_description
1 polymer ?
#
loop_
_entity_poly.entity_id
_entity_poly.type
_entity_poly.pdbx_seq_one_letter_code
_entity_poly.pdbx_strand_id
1 'polypeptide(L)'
;MERRQSQVDVLQEKLTEVEACIQGSEEDAKKELEVLWRRVKTAATLLTYLKSKARIMAIPHLARASCGIKQLDGIGLVDKNGVPLSGWSRNVDLSSLDSPDKETWIALGSLHDSYDEEDGVYVTALLKNVQMVTDVMESLLKRVIMAESETAIEKEKVTVGQEEIKRKVLQIESMSLKLEEMEQFALDTNCILNEMRQRVEDLVEETSRQRQRAAENEQELCHVKQDFDSLKSYVSSLISVRETLLSSEKQFQTIERLFERLVAKTSQLESEKLQKEAEVQKLMEENVRLNVLLDKKEAQLLAMNEQCKVMALSGSNV
;
A
#
# COMPACT_ATOMS: atom_id res chain seq x y z
N MET A 1 1.21 119.10 88.06
CA MET A 1 0.25 118.39 87.19
C MET A 1 0.85 118.00 85.85
N GLU A 2 1.98 118.56 85.41
CA GLU A 2 2.55 118.33 84.06
C GLU A 2 3.09 116.91 83.79
N ARG A 3 3.69 116.23 84.78
CA ARG A 3 4.27 114.87 84.59
C ARG A 3 3.24 113.77 84.35
N ARG A 4 1.98 113.97 84.78
CA ARG A 4 0.87 113.03 84.52
C ARG A 4 0.28 113.26 83.13
N GLN A 5 0.25 114.51 82.65
CA GLN A 5 -0.24 114.84 81.32
C GLN A 5 0.71 114.31 80.23
N SER A 6 2.02 114.46 80.40
CA SER A 6 3.02 113.93 79.45
C SER A 6 3.04 112.40 79.34
N GLN A 7 2.65 111.67 80.39
CA GLN A 7 2.51 110.21 80.35
C GLN A 7 1.24 109.77 79.62
N VAL A 8 0.15 110.54 79.74
CA VAL A 8 -1.10 110.30 79.01
C VAL A 8 -0.90 110.55 77.52
N ASP A 9 -0.20 111.63 77.15
CA ASP A 9 0.06 111.96 75.75
C ASP A 9 0.94 110.89 75.04
N VAL A 10 1.98 110.39 75.71
CA VAL A 10 2.83 109.29 75.18
C VAL A 10 2.06 107.97 75.08
N LEU A 11 1.16 107.68 76.03
CA LEU A 11 0.31 106.49 75.98
C LEU A 11 -0.73 106.60 74.87
N GLN A 12 -1.24 107.80 74.58
CA GLN A 12 -2.20 108.05 73.52
C GLN A 12 -1.55 107.96 72.14
N GLU A 13 -0.33 108.46 71.97
CA GLU A 13 0.46 108.28 70.75
C GLU A 13 0.76 106.80 70.48
N LYS A 14 1.16 106.04 71.51
CA LYS A 14 1.34 104.59 71.39
C LYS A 14 0.05 103.82 71.11
N LEU A 15 -1.08 104.27 71.67
CA LEU A 15 -2.39 103.70 71.35
C LEU A 15 -2.73 103.93 69.87
N THR A 16 -2.52 105.14 69.36
CA THR A 16 -2.77 105.45 67.94
C THR A 16 -1.82 104.71 67.00
N GLU A 17 -0.56 104.47 67.40
CA GLU A 17 0.40 103.67 66.64
C GLU A 17 0.02 102.18 66.61
N VAL A 18 -0.46 101.64 67.73
CA VAL A 18 -0.96 100.26 67.84
C VAL A 18 -2.28 100.11 67.07
N GLU A 19 -3.20 101.06 67.16
CA GLU A 19 -4.43 101.08 66.36
C GLU A 19 -4.12 101.15 64.86
N ALA A 20 -3.16 101.97 64.43
CA ALA A 20 -2.70 102.02 63.05
C ALA A 20 -2.02 100.72 62.60
N CYS A 21 -1.21 100.07 63.46
CA CYS A 21 -0.61 98.77 63.20
C CYS A 21 -1.67 97.66 63.06
N ILE A 22 -2.69 97.66 63.93
CA ILE A 22 -3.80 96.68 63.90
C ILE A 22 -4.64 96.90 62.65
N GLN A 23 -4.96 98.15 62.31
CA GLN A 23 -5.79 98.49 61.16
C GLN A 23 -5.08 98.18 59.84
N GLY A 24 -3.77 98.43 59.75
CA GLY A 24 -2.95 98.00 58.61
C GLY A 24 -2.86 96.47 58.50
N SER A 25 -2.71 95.76 59.62
CA SER A 25 -2.68 94.28 59.68
C SER A 25 -4.02 93.66 59.25
N GLU A 26 -5.14 94.26 59.63
CA GLU A 26 -6.49 93.80 59.25
C GLU A 26 -6.78 94.01 57.75
N GLU A 27 -6.29 95.12 57.18
CA GLU A 27 -6.47 95.44 55.77
C GLU A 27 -5.60 94.56 54.85
N ASP A 28 -4.41 94.18 55.33
CA ASP A 28 -3.53 93.22 54.66
C ASP A 28 -4.13 91.79 54.69
N ALA A 29 -4.64 91.35 55.84
CA ALA A 29 -5.31 90.05 55.98
C ALA A 29 -6.57 89.91 55.09
N LYS A 30 -7.33 91.01 54.88
CA LYS A 30 -8.49 91.03 53.97
C LYS A 30 -8.06 90.86 52.50
N LYS A 31 -6.96 91.49 52.08
CA LYS A 31 -6.42 91.34 50.72
C LYS A 31 -5.90 89.93 50.47
N GLU A 32 -5.18 89.33 51.43
CA GLU A 32 -4.74 87.94 51.35
C GLU A 32 -5.93 86.97 51.24
N LEU A 33 -7.00 87.19 52.02
CA LEU A 33 -8.21 86.39 51.96
C LEU A 33 -8.92 86.50 50.60
N GLU A 34 -8.97 87.69 50.01
CA GLU A 34 -9.54 87.90 48.66
C GLU A 34 -8.70 87.22 47.57
N VAL A 35 -7.37 87.25 47.65
CA VAL A 35 -6.47 86.50 46.74
C VAL A 35 -6.72 85.00 46.89
N LEU A 36 -6.73 84.46 48.12
CA LEU A 36 -7.01 83.05 48.38
C LEU A 36 -8.37 82.62 47.86
N TRP A 37 -9.41 83.42 48.08
CA TRP A 37 -10.76 83.14 47.58
C TRP A 37 -10.81 83.06 46.05
N ARG A 38 -10.11 83.97 45.36
CA ARG A 38 -9.99 83.95 43.90
C ARG A 38 -9.25 82.72 43.40
N ARG A 39 -8.11 82.38 44.03
CA ARG A 39 -7.36 81.13 43.74
C ARG A 39 -8.22 79.89 43.89
N VAL A 40 -8.97 79.78 44.98
CA VAL A 40 -9.89 78.66 45.25
C VAL A 40 -10.99 78.59 44.18
N LYS A 41 -11.58 79.73 43.80
CA LYS A 41 -12.61 79.79 42.76
C LYS A 41 -12.08 79.36 41.38
N THR A 42 -10.86 79.77 41.02
CA THR A 42 -10.19 79.34 39.80
C THR A 42 -9.90 77.85 39.83
N ALA A 43 -9.35 77.34 40.93
CA ALA A 43 -9.09 75.91 41.11
C ALA A 43 -10.36 75.07 41.02
N ALA A 44 -11.46 75.50 41.65
CA ALA A 44 -12.75 74.82 41.58
C ALA A 44 -13.29 74.74 40.15
N THR A 45 -13.15 75.82 39.37
CA THR A 45 -13.58 75.87 37.96
C THR A 45 -12.76 74.91 37.10
N LEU A 46 -11.44 74.92 37.25
CA LEU A 46 -10.54 74.04 36.51
C LEU A 46 -10.71 72.56 36.88
N LEU A 47 -10.95 72.25 38.15
CA LEU A 47 -11.30 70.89 38.60
C LEU A 47 -12.65 70.44 38.02
N THR A 48 -13.62 71.34 37.91
CA THR A 48 -14.91 71.05 37.27
C THR A 48 -14.73 70.76 35.78
N TYR A 49 -13.87 71.53 35.10
CA TYR A 49 -13.49 71.25 33.71
C TYR A 49 -12.85 69.87 33.56
N LEU A 50 -11.82 69.55 34.36
CA LEU A 50 -11.17 68.23 34.35
C LEU A 50 -12.17 67.10 34.59
N LYS A 51 -13.08 67.27 35.56
CA LYS A 51 -14.15 66.32 35.85
C LYS A 51 -15.07 66.11 34.65
N SER A 52 -15.45 67.18 33.95
CA SER A 52 -16.28 67.10 32.74
C SER A 52 -15.54 66.38 31.61
N LYS A 53 -14.25 66.70 31.41
CA LYS A 53 -13.40 66.08 30.39
C LYS A 53 -13.20 64.58 30.65
N ALA A 54 -12.97 64.19 31.89
CA ALA A 54 -12.89 62.79 32.32
C ALA A 54 -14.17 62.01 32.02
N ARG A 55 -15.35 62.61 32.28
CA ARG A 55 -16.65 61.97 31.98
C ARG A 55 -16.86 61.75 30.49
N ILE A 56 -16.50 62.73 29.66
CA ILE A 56 -16.58 62.61 28.19
C ILE A 56 -15.63 61.51 27.71
N MET A 57 -14.41 61.46 28.23
CA MET A 57 -13.40 60.44 27.88
C MET A 57 -13.76 59.03 28.38
N ALA A 58 -14.59 58.90 29.42
CA ALA A 58 -15.06 57.59 29.89
C ALA A 58 -16.10 56.94 28.96
N ILE A 59 -16.69 57.70 28.04
CA ILE A 59 -17.72 57.21 27.12
C ILE A 59 -17.06 56.96 25.75
N PRO A 60 -16.93 55.71 25.27
CA PRO A 60 -16.07 55.38 24.13
C PRO A 60 -16.36 56.14 22.82
N HIS A 61 -17.63 56.41 22.50
CA HIS A 61 -17.99 57.15 21.29
C HIS A 61 -17.71 58.66 21.41
N LEU A 62 -17.89 59.25 22.61
CA LEU A 62 -17.57 60.64 22.88
C LEU A 62 -16.06 60.86 23.06
N ALA A 63 -15.36 59.88 23.62
CA ALA A 63 -13.91 59.81 23.74
C ALA A 63 -13.24 59.92 22.37
N ARG A 64 -13.73 59.15 21.38
CA ARG A 64 -13.25 59.24 20.00
C ARG A 64 -13.47 60.64 19.42
N ALA A 65 -14.66 61.19 19.56
CA ALA A 65 -14.95 62.55 19.08
C ALA A 65 -14.09 63.63 19.77
N SER A 66 -13.92 63.54 21.10
CA SER A 66 -13.13 64.47 21.93
C SER A 66 -11.65 64.45 21.58
N CYS A 67 -11.09 63.28 21.28
CA CYS A 67 -9.71 63.12 20.84
C CYS A 67 -9.54 63.33 19.31
N GLY A 68 -10.60 63.70 18.59
CA GLY A 68 -10.59 63.89 17.14
C GLY A 68 -10.37 62.62 16.33
N ILE A 69 -10.61 61.44 16.92
CA ILE A 69 -10.44 60.13 16.30
C ILE A 69 -11.68 59.82 15.43
N LYS A 70 -11.46 59.59 14.14
CA LYS A 70 -12.52 59.25 13.16
C LYS A 70 -12.26 57.88 12.56
N GLN A 71 -13.33 57.19 12.17
CA GLN A 71 -13.24 55.95 11.41
C GLN A 71 -13.30 56.27 9.91
N LEU A 72 -12.28 55.85 9.17
CA LEU A 72 -12.18 56.04 7.74
C LEU A 72 -12.25 54.68 7.04
N ASP A 73 -13.09 54.59 6.02
CA ASP A 73 -13.34 53.33 5.31
C ASP A 73 -12.06 52.82 4.64
N GLY A 74 -11.73 51.54 4.86
CA GLY A 74 -10.52 50.89 4.34
C GLY A 74 -9.20 51.19 5.07
N ILE A 75 -9.12 52.28 5.86
CA ILE A 75 -7.90 52.68 6.61
C ILE A 75 -8.04 52.43 8.12
N GLY A 76 -9.27 52.40 8.64
CA GLY A 76 -9.53 52.16 10.07
C GLY A 76 -9.64 53.46 10.87
N LEU A 77 -9.27 53.45 12.16
CA LEU A 77 -9.32 54.65 13.00
C LEU A 77 -8.11 55.57 12.71
N VAL A 78 -8.37 56.87 12.68
CA VAL A 78 -7.43 57.93 12.28
C VAL A 78 -7.53 59.09 13.27
N ASP A 79 -6.40 59.68 13.67
CA ASP A 79 -6.35 60.85 14.59
C ASP A 79 -6.79 62.16 13.90
N LYS A 80 -6.92 63.24 14.68
CA LYS A 80 -7.25 64.61 14.23
C LYS A 80 -6.37 65.11 13.08
N ASN A 81 -5.12 64.64 13.01
CA ASN A 81 -4.14 64.98 11.98
C ASN A 81 -4.16 64.05 10.75
N GLY A 82 -5.09 63.11 10.66
CA GLY A 82 -5.13 62.15 9.55
C GLY A 82 -4.16 60.97 9.70
N VAL A 83 -3.51 60.79 10.87
CA VAL A 83 -2.56 59.70 11.11
C VAL A 83 -3.31 58.41 11.51
N PRO A 84 -3.13 57.30 10.77
CA PRO A 84 -3.79 56.03 11.07
C PRO A 84 -3.26 55.40 12.37
N LEU A 85 -4.06 54.54 13.01
CA LEU A 85 -3.69 53.83 14.25
C LEU A 85 -2.31 53.17 14.19
N SER A 86 -1.94 52.60 13.04
CA SER A 86 -0.66 51.91 12.85
C SER A 86 0.56 52.83 12.96
N GLY A 87 0.37 54.14 12.81
CA GLY A 87 1.40 55.17 12.95
C GLY A 87 1.44 55.85 14.31
N TRP A 88 0.56 55.47 15.24
CA TRP A 88 0.54 56.06 16.58
C TRP A 88 1.72 55.53 17.41
N SER A 89 2.42 56.43 18.09
CA SER A 89 3.54 56.05 18.96
C SER A 89 3.05 55.18 20.12
N ARG A 90 3.71 54.03 20.35
CA ARG A 90 3.53 53.20 21.55
C ARG A 90 4.15 53.83 22.81
N ASN A 91 5.06 54.80 22.64
CA ASN A 91 5.79 55.46 23.73
C ASN A 91 5.19 56.82 24.07
N VAL A 92 5.16 57.15 25.37
CA VAL A 92 4.71 58.45 25.87
C VAL A 92 5.81 59.47 25.61
N ASP A 93 5.77 60.13 24.46
CA ASP A 93 6.63 61.29 24.22
C ASP A 93 5.94 62.55 24.75
N LEU A 94 6.17 62.82 26.05
CA LEU A 94 5.68 64.03 26.73
C LEU A 94 6.32 65.31 26.18
N SER A 95 7.28 65.20 25.25
CA SER A 95 7.98 66.32 24.62
C SER A 95 7.13 67.09 23.60
N SER A 96 5.99 66.55 23.16
CA SER A 96 5.10 67.19 22.16
C SER A 96 3.91 67.98 22.72
N LEU A 97 3.82 68.15 24.05
CA LEU A 97 2.70 68.79 24.76
C LEU A 97 2.53 70.31 24.48
N ASP A 98 3.31 70.87 23.57
CA ASP A 98 3.36 72.32 23.32
C ASP A 98 2.44 72.79 22.18
N SER A 99 1.47 71.97 21.75
CA SER A 99 0.41 72.45 20.83
C SER A 99 -0.71 73.09 21.66
N PRO A 100 -0.83 74.43 21.70
CA PRO A 100 -1.86 75.05 22.48
C PRO A 100 -3.15 74.96 21.68
N ASP A 101 -4.21 74.44 22.29
CA ASP A 101 -5.57 74.72 21.85
C ASP A 101 -5.83 76.20 22.18
N LYS A 102 -5.31 77.08 21.31
CA LYS A 102 -5.14 78.51 21.53
C LYS A 102 -6.45 79.24 21.81
N GLU A 103 -7.60 78.65 21.45
CA GLU A 103 -8.87 79.36 21.45
C GLU A 103 -9.60 79.36 22.79
N THR A 104 -9.36 78.38 23.68
CA THR A 104 -10.08 78.31 24.97
C THR A 104 -9.37 79.10 26.07
N TRP A 105 -8.04 79.20 26.03
CA TRP A 105 -7.24 79.76 27.12
C TRP A 105 -7.07 81.29 27.05
N ILE A 106 -7.17 81.87 25.84
CA ILE A 106 -7.10 83.34 25.63
C ILE A 106 -8.32 84.05 26.28
N ALA A 107 -9.45 83.36 26.39
CA ALA A 107 -10.67 83.91 27.00
C ALA A 107 -10.61 84.00 28.54
N LEU A 108 -9.81 83.16 29.22
CA LEU A 108 -9.68 83.22 30.68
C LEU A 108 -8.57 84.18 31.14
N GLY A 109 -7.50 84.35 30.35
CA GLY A 109 -6.39 85.24 30.68
C GLY A 109 -6.70 86.74 30.49
N SER A 110 -7.72 87.08 29.70
CA SER A 110 -8.04 88.47 29.33
C SER A 110 -9.03 89.17 30.27
N LEU A 111 -9.46 88.53 31.36
CA LEU A 111 -10.43 89.09 32.31
C LEU A 111 -9.78 89.62 33.61
N HIS A 112 -8.55 90.15 33.55
CA HIS A 112 -7.73 90.40 34.75
C HIS A 112 -6.95 91.72 34.70
N ASP A 113 -7.65 92.84 34.59
CA ASP A 113 -7.06 94.18 34.51
C ASP A 113 -6.66 94.83 35.85
N SER A 114 -6.38 94.06 36.92
CA SER A 114 -5.90 94.66 38.19
C SER A 114 -5.29 93.68 39.20
N TYR A 115 -4.33 92.83 38.81
CA TYR A 115 -3.81 91.78 39.71
C TYR A 115 -2.34 91.91 40.09
N ASP A 116 -2.11 91.57 41.34
CA ASP A 116 -0.82 91.33 41.97
C ASP A 116 -0.05 90.22 41.23
N GLU A 117 1.24 90.42 41.01
CA GLU A 117 2.09 89.63 40.11
C GLU A 117 2.13 88.14 40.51
N GLU A 118 1.96 87.85 41.80
CA GLU A 118 2.03 86.51 42.39
C GLU A 118 0.77 85.65 42.12
N ASP A 119 -0.41 86.25 41.89
CA ASP A 119 -1.65 85.52 41.58
C ASP A 119 -1.69 85.02 40.13
N GLY A 120 -1.16 85.82 39.20
CA GLY A 120 -1.02 85.45 37.80
C GLY A 120 -0.11 84.23 37.59
N VAL A 121 0.99 84.14 38.36
CA VAL A 121 1.91 83.00 38.34
C VAL A 121 1.22 81.71 38.82
N TYR A 122 0.43 81.79 39.90
CA TYR A 122 -0.32 80.64 40.43
C TYR A 122 -1.35 80.12 39.41
N VAL A 123 -2.16 81.02 38.83
CA VAL A 123 -3.18 80.65 37.84
C VAL A 123 -2.52 80.02 36.61
N THR A 124 -1.42 80.58 36.12
CA THR A 124 -0.66 80.04 34.98
C THR A 124 -0.11 78.64 35.27
N ALA A 125 0.45 78.42 36.47
CA ALA A 125 0.93 77.10 36.89
C ALA A 125 -0.22 76.07 36.99
N LEU A 126 -1.37 76.47 37.50
CA LEU A 126 -2.53 75.60 37.64
C LEU A 126 -3.12 75.21 36.27
N LEU A 127 -3.19 76.15 35.33
CA LEU A 127 -3.59 75.90 33.94
C LEU A 127 -2.63 74.92 33.26
N LYS A 128 -1.32 75.08 33.47
CA LYS A 128 -0.30 74.15 32.96
C LYS A 128 -0.49 72.73 33.52
N ASN A 129 -0.80 72.59 34.80
CA ASN A 129 -1.09 71.29 35.41
C ASN A 129 -2.38 70.66 34.83
N VAL A 130 -3.44 71.44 34.64
CA VAL A 130 -4.70 70.98 34.04
C VAL A 130 -4.50 70.52 32.60
N GLN A 131 -3.70 71.27 31.83
CA GLN A 131 -3.33 70.89 30.47
C GLN A 131 -2.53 69.59 30.45
N MET A 132 -1.50 69.47 31.31
CA MET A 132 -0.71 68.25 31.45
C MET A 132 -1.58 67.02 31.78
N VAL A 133 -2.48 67.14 32.76
CA VAL A 133 -3.41 66.06 33.13
C VAL A 133 -4.31 65.69 31.95
N THR A 134 -4.82 66.69 31.25
CA THR A 134 -5.68 66.53 30.08
C THR A 134 -4.98 65.77 28.95
N ASP A 135 -3.73 66.12 28.64
CA ASP A 135 -2.95 65.50 27.58
C ASP A 135 -2.53 64.07 27.94
N VAL A 136 -2.20 63.82 29.21
CA VAL A 136 -1.95 62.47 29.72
C VAL A 136 -3.21 61.60 29.60
N MET A 137 -4.38 62.13 29.94
CA MET A 137 -5.66 61.43 29.79
C MET A 137 -5.96 61.10 28.32
N GLU A 138 -5.75 62.04 27.39
CA GLU A 138 -5.92 61.81 25.95
C GLU A 138 -4.94 60.75 25.42
N SER A 139 -3.67 60.81 25.82
CA SER A 139 -2.64 59.83 25.43
C SER A 139 -2.95 58.42 25.95
N LEU A 140 -3.38 58.29 27.20
CA LEU A 140 -3.82 57.02 27.78
C LEU A 140 -5.01 56.45 27.02
N LEU A 141 -6.01 57.29 26.73
CA LEU A 141 -7.20 56.89 26.01
C LEU A 141 -6.90 56.42 24.58
N LYS A 142 -6.02 57.14 23.84
CA LYS A 142 -5.55 56.71 22.52
C LYS A 142 -4.90 55.32 22.57
N ARG A 143 -4.11 55.02 23.60
CA ARG A 143 -3.52 53.68 23.79
C ARG A 143 -4.54 52.61 24.11
N VAL A 144 -5.53 52.91 24.95
CA VAL A 144 -6.64 51.97 25.23
C VAL A 144 -7.38 51.64 23.94
N ILE A 145 -7.72 52.65 23.13
CA ILE A 145 -8.39 52.46 21.84
C ILE A 145 -7.54 51.59 20.89
N MET A 146 -6.23 51.85 20.81
CA MET A 146 -5.31 51.00 20.03
C MET A 146 -5.34 49.54 20.50
N ALA A 147 -5.14 49.32 21.79
CA ALA A 147 -5.09 47.97 22.37
C ALA A 147 -6.41 47.22 22.16
N GLU A 148 -7.55 47.88 22.34
CA GLU A 148 -8.88 47.31 22.07
C GLU A 148 -9.05 46.94 20.60
N SER A 149 -8.63 47.82 19.67
CA SER A 149 -8.72 47.56 18.24
C SER A 149 -7.80 46.41 17.78
N GLU A 150 -6.56 46.36 18.28
CA GLU A 150 -5.59 45.29 18.00
C GLU A 150 -6.10 43.95 18.55
N THR A 151 -6.67 43.96 19.77
CA THR A 151 -7.29 42.77 20.38
C THR A 151 -8.50 42.28 19.58
N ALA A 152 -9.35 43.18 19.08
CA ALA A 152 -10.50 42.82 18.25
C ALA A 152 -10.07 42.16 16.93
N ILE A 153 -9.07 42.74 16.25
CA ILE A 153 -8.49 42.19 15.02
C ILE A 153 -7.88 40.80 15.30
N GLU A 154 -7.11 40.66 16.37
CA GLU A 154 -6.47 39.38 16.68
C GLU A 154 -7.51 38.30 17.05
N LYS A 155 -8.58 38.69 17.76
CA LYS A 155 -9.71 37.79 18.02
C LYS A 155 -10.38 37.32 16.72
N GLU A 156 -10.58 38.20 15.76
CA GLU A 156 -11.12 37.84 14.44
C GLU A 156 -10.21 36.85 13.70
N LYS A 157 -8.89 37.10 13.67
CA LYS A 157 -7.93 36.17 13.06
C LYS A 157 -7.96 34.79 13.71
N VAL A 158 -8.05 34.73 15.04
CA VAL A 158 -8.17 33.45 15.78
C VAL A 158 -9.45 32.73 15.38
N THR A 159 -10.58 33.43 15.25
CA THR A 159 -11.83 32.80 14.82
C THR A 159 -11.74 32.23 13.41
N VAL A 160 -11.18 32.99 12.46
CA VAL A 160 -10.98 32.54 11.08
C VAL A 160 -10.02 31.34 11.02
N GLY A 161 -8.91 31.40 11.76
CA GLY A 161 -7.96 30.30 11.86
C GLY A 161 -8.57 29.02 12.44
N GLN A 162 -9.45 29.15 13.44
CA GLN A 162 -10.14 28.00 14.02
C GLN A 162 -11.14 27.36 13.04
N GLU A 163 -11.82 28.15 12.22
CA GLU A 163 -12.68 27.63 11.16
C GLU A 163 -11.89 26.90 10.06
N GLU A 164 -10.73 27.43 9.69
CA GLU A 164 -9.83 26.77 8.74
C GLU A 164 -9.30 25.45 9.29
N ILE A 165 -8.88 25.43 10.57
CA ILE A 165 -8.45 24.19 11.24
C ILE A 165 -9.57 23.15 11.22
N LYS A 166 -10.81 23.53 11.57
CA LYS A 166 -11.96 22.61 11.50
C LYS A 166 -12.16 22.04 10.10
N ARG A 167 -12.04 22.87 9.06
CA ARG A 167 -12.16 22.43 7.66
C ARG A 167 -11.04 21.46 7.29
N LYS A 168 -9.81 21.71 7.73
CA LYS A 168 -8.65 20.84 7.49
C LYS A 168 -8.76 19.52 8.23
N VAL A 169 -9.28 19.51 9.45
CA VAL A 169 -9.56 18.28 10.22
C VAL A 169 -10.54 17.38 9.43
N LEU A 170 -11.67 17.92 8.97
CA LEU A 170 -12.63 17.16 8.16
C LEU A 170 -12.01 16.62 6.85
N GLN A 171 -11.14 17.41 6.21
CA GLN A 171 -10.42 16.97 5.02
C GLN A 171 -9.47 15.81 5.32
N ILE A 172 -8.73 15.87 6.43
CA ILE A 172 -7.82 14.81 6.87
C ILE A 172 -8.62 13.55 7.22
N GLU A 173 -9.72 13.66 7.96
CA GLU A 173 -10.59 12.52 8.28
C GLU A 173 -11.13 11.83 7.02
N SER A 174 -11.57 12.61 6.02
CA SER A 174 -12.01 12.06 4.73
C SER A 174 -10.87 11.36 3.98
N MET A 175 -9.66 11.93 3.99
CA MET A 175 -8.50 11.29 3.36
C MET A 175 -8.07 10.02 4.11
N SER A 176 -8.14 10.02 5.44
CA SER A 176 -7.86 8.84 6.26
C SER A 176 -8.82 7.69 5.94
N LEU A 177 -10.12 7.97 5.86
CA LEU A 177 -11.11 6.95 5.49
C LEU A 177 -10.83 6.38 4.10
N LYS A 178 -10.48 7.22 3.13
CA LYS A 178 -10.10 6.77 1.79
C LYS A 178 -8.83 5.91 1.79
N LEU A 179 -7.87 6.20 2.67
CA LEU A 179 -6.66 5.39 2.82
C LEU A 179 -6.97 4.02 3.42
N GLU A 180 -7.86 3.95 4.42
CA GLU A 180 -8.33 2.68 4.98
C GLU A 180 -9.04 1.82 3.92
N GLU A 181 -9.90 2.42 3.07
CA GLU A 181 -10.52 1.73 1.94
C GLU A 181 -9.48 1.20 0.94
N MET A 182 -8.44 1.99 0.64
CA MET A 182 -7.35 1.58 -0.25
C MET A 182 -6.51 0.45 0.35
N GLU A 183 -6.26 0.46 1.66
CA GLU A 183 -5.57 -0.62 2.37
C GLU A 183 -6.37 -1.92 2.29
N GLN A 184 -7.67 -1.86 2.57
CA GLN A 184 -8.56 -3.02 2.46
C GLN A 184 -8.57 -3.58 1.03
N PHE A 185 -8.70 -2.70 0.03
CA PHE A 185 -8.65 -3.10 -1.38
C PHE A 185 -7.33 -3.79 -1.75
N ALA A 186 -6.20 -3.29 -1.23
CA ALA A 186 -4.90 -3.88 -1.47
C ALA A 186 -4.77 -5.26 -0.80
N LEU A 187 -5.29 -5.43 0.42
CA LEU A 187 -5.33 -6.71 1.12
C LEU A 187 -6.17 -7.74 0.36
N ASP A 188 -7.37 -7.36 -0.09
CA ASP A 188 -8.26 -8.24 -0.85
C ASP A 188 -7.62 -8.67 -2.18
N THR A 189 -6.99 -7.73 -2.89
CA THR A 189 -6.26 -8.03 -4.13
C THR A 189 -5.07 -8.96 -3.88
N ASN A 190 -4.32 -8.76 -2.80
CA ASN A 190 -3.19 -9.60 -2.45
C ASN A 190 -3.64 -11.03 -2.10
N CYS A 191 -4.77 -11.18 -1.41
CA CYS A 191 -5.37 -12.48 -1.13
C CYS A 191 -5.66 -13.26 -2.42
N ILE A 192 -6.31 -12.63 -3.40
CA ILE A 192 -6.61 -13.23 -4.71
C ILE A 192 -5.32 -13.60 -5.45
N LEU A 193 -4.32 -12.72 -5.45
CA LEU A 193 -3.02 -13.00 -6.09
C LEU A 193 -2.30 -14.19 -5.44
N ASN A 194 -2.39 -14.35 -4.12
CA ASN A 194 -1.84 -15.52 -3.42
C ASN A 194 -2.57 -16.81 -3.81
N GLU A 195 -3.91 -16.80 -3.90
CA GLU A 195 -4.66 -17.96 -4.41
C GLU A 195 -4.29 -18.32 -5.84
N MET A 196 -4.16 -17.31 -6.72
CA MET A 196 -3.75 -17.53 -8.10
C MET A 196 -2.33 -18.12 -8.18
N ARG A 197 -1.40 -17.60 -7.36
CA ARG A 197 -0.05 -18.16 -7.27
C ARG A 197 -0.10 -19.64 -6.87
N GLN A 198 -0.86 -19.99 -5.84
CA GLN A 198 -0.97 -21.38 -5.39
C GLN A 198 -1.53 -22.29 -6.49
N ARG A 199 -2.60 -21.86 -7.18
CA ARG A 199 -3.16 -22.63 -8.30
C ARG A 199 -2.16 -22.85 -9.44
N VAL A 200 -1.30 -21.87 -9.70
CA VAL A 200 -0.23 -22.00 -10.70
C VAL A 200 0.83 -23.00 -10.24
N GLU A 201 1.25 -22.95 -8.97
CA GLU A 201 2.17 -23.92 -8.38
C GLU A 201 1.61 -25.35 -8.49
N ASP A 202 0.35 -25.56 -8.09
CA ASP A 202 -0.33 -26.86 -8.19
C ASP A 202 -0.38 -27.38 -9.64
N LEU A 203 -0.64 -26.49 -10.61
CA LEU A 203 -0.68 -26.83 -12.03
C LEU A 203 0.70 -27.23 -12.55
N VAL A 204 1.76 -26.55 -12.11
CA VAL A 204 3.16 -26.89 -12.46
C VAL A 204 3.51 -28.27 -11.90
N GLU A 205 3.15 -28.55 -10.65
CA GLU A 205 3.36 -29.87 -10.04
C GLU A 205 2.58 -30.97 -10.78
N GLU A 206 1.30 -30.77 -11.11
CA GLU A 206 0.51 -31.72 -11.89
C GLU A 206 1.12 -31.94 -13.28
N THR A 207 1.55 -30.88 -13.95
CA THR A 207 2.22 -30.96 -15.27
C THR A 207 3.51 -31.77 -15.18
N SER A 208 4.28 -31.60 -14.10
CA SER A 208 5.49 -32.41 -13.86
C SER A 208 5.17 -33.90 -13.69
N ARG A 209 4.10 -34.22 -12.95
CA ARG A 209 3.63 -35.60 -12.74
C ARG A 209 3.08 -36.22 -14.02
N GLN A 210 2.40 -35.44 -14.85
CA GLN A 210 1.94 -35.90 -16.16
C GLN A 210 3.12 -36.20 -17.09
N ARG A 211 4.15 -35.35 -17.09
CA ARG A 211 5.37 -35.58 -17.88
C ARG A 211 6.09 -36.86 -17.44
N GLN A 212 6.18 -37.11 -16.14
CA GLN A 212 6.77 -38.34 -15.60
C GLN A 212 6.00 -39.58 -16.06
N ARG A 213 4.68 -39.58 -15.90
CA ARG A 213 3.81 -40.68 -16.38
C ARG A 213 3.91 -40.89 -17.89
N ALA A 214 4.04 -39.82 -18.67
CA ALA A 214 4.22 -39.93 -20.11
C ALA A 214 5.55 -40.61 -20.48
N ALA A 215 6.63 -40.31 -19.76
CA ALA A 215 7.92 -40.97 -19.95
C ALA A 215 7.89 -42.46 -19.57
N GLU A 216 7.20 -42.81 -18.48
CA GLU A 216 6.98 -44.21 -18.08
C GLU A 216 6.20 -44.98 -19.14
N ASN A 217 5.10 -44.41 -19.64
CA ASN A 217 4.31 -45.02 -20.72
C ASN A 217 5.12 -45.20 -22.01
N GLU A 218 5.99 -44.24 -22.36
CA GLU A 218 6.88 -44.35 -23.51
C GLU A 218 7.87 -45.51 -23.36
N GLN A 219 8.41 -45.70 -22.16
CA GLN A 219 9.28 -46.83 -21.85
C GLN A 219 8.53 -48.17 -21.94
N GLU A 220 7.32 -48.28 -21.36
CA GLU A 220 6.49 -49.48 -21.47
C GLU A 220 6.16 -49.81 -22.94
N LEU A 221 5.82 -48.79 -23.73
CA LEU A 221 5.57 -48.95 -25.16
C LEU A 221 6.80 -49.45 -25.92
N CYS A 222 8.00 -49.01 -25.53
CA CYS A 222 9.26 -49.51 -26.10
C CYS A 222 9.49 -50.99 -25.76
N HIS A 223 9.22 -51.41 -24.52
CA HIS A 223 9.30 -52.82 -24.12
C HIS A 223 8.32 -53.68 -24.91
N VAL A 224 7.06 -53.26 -25.02
CA VAL A 224 6.05 -53.97 -25.81
C VAL A 224 6.47 -54.10 -27.28
N LYS A 225 7.03 -53.05 -27.89
CA LYS A 225 7.56 -53.14 -29.27
C LYS A 225 8.64 -54.20 -29.41
N GLN A 226 9.58 -54.26 -28.47
CA GLN A 226 10.65 -55.27 -28.49
C GLN A 226 10.10 -56.69 -28.34
N ASP A 227 9.08 -56.88 -27.51
CA ASP A 227 8.40 -58.18 -27.36
C ASP A 227 7.70 -58.59 -28.66
N PHE A 228 7.05 -57.65 -29.35
CA PHE A 228 6.44 -57.90 -30.66
C PHE A 228 7.47 -58.26 -31.73
N ASP A 229 8.62 -57.60 -31.76
CA ASP A 229 9.70 -57.93 -32.71
C ASP A 229 10.30 -59.31 -32.42
N SER A 230 10.42 -59.67 -31.14
CA SER A 230 10.85 -61.01 -30.70
C SER A 230 9.84 -62.08 -31.11
N LEU A 231 8.55 -61.82 -30.88
CA LEU A 231 7.46 -62.71 -31.28
C LEU A 231 7.42 -62.89 -32.80
N LYS A 232 7.58 -61.80 -33.57
CA LYS A 232 7.64 -61.85 -35.04
C LYS A 232 8.79 -62.74 -35.53
N SER A 233 9.95 -62.63 -34.90
CA SER A 233 11.12 -63.47 -35.20
C SER A 233 10.85 -64.95 -34.87
N TYR A 234 10.19 -65.21 -33.74
CA TYR A 234 9.78 -66.56 -33.34
C TYR A 234 8.79 -67.19 -34.32
N VAL A 235 7.75 -66.45 -34.74
CA VAL A 235 6.78 -66.90 -35.75
C VAL A 235 7.47 -67.18 -37.08
N SER A 236 8.42 -66.34 -37.49
CA SER A 236 9.19 -66.54 -38.71
C SER A 236 10.00 -67.85 -38.66
N SER A 237 10.61 -68.16 -37.49
CA SER A 237 11.30 -69.43 -37.26
C SER A 237 10.33 -70.63 -37.33
N LEU A 238 9.16 -70.53 -36.71
CA LEU A 238 8.13 -71.57 -36.78
C LEU A 238 7.64 -71.83 -38.22
N ILE A 239 7.51 -70.78 -39.04
CA ILE A 239 7.18 -70.93 -40.45
C ILE A 239 8.26 -71.72 -41.18
N SER A 240 9.54 -71.40 -40.98
CA SER A 240 10.66 -72.14 -41.58
C SER A 240 10.70 -73.62 -41.16
N VAL A 241 10.42 -73.91 -39.87
CA VAL A 241 10.30 -75.29 -39.37
C VAL A 241 9.13 -76.00 -40.05
N ARG A 242 7.97 -75.35 -40.17
CA ARG A 242 6.80 -75.91 -40.86
C ARG A 242 7.11 -76.21 -42.32
N GLU A 243 7.80 -75.32 -43.04
CA GLU A 243 8.19 -75.54 -44.44
C GLU A 243 9.14 -76.73 -44.59
N THR A 244 10.09 -76.88 -43.66
CA THR A 244 11.00 -78.03 -43.60
C THR A 244 10.24 -79.33 -43.36
N LEU A 245 9.30 -79.35 -42.41
CA LEU A 245 8.44 -80.50 -42.13
C LEU A 245 7.58 -80.87 -43.34
N LEU A 246 6.97 -79.89 -44.02
CA LEU A 246 6.20 -80.12 -45.24
C LEU A 246 7.06 -80.69 -46.37
N SER A 247 8.32 -80.29 -46.47
CA SER A 247 9.27 -80.86 -47.44
C SER A 247 9.60 -82.32 -47.10
N SER A 248 9.90 -82.60 -45.83
CA SER A 248 10.16 -83.96 -45.32
C SER A 248 8.97 -84.89 -45.54
N GLU A 249 7.75 -84.42 -45.28
CA GLU A 249 6.50 -85.16 -45.54
C GLU A 249 6.37 -85.56 -47.02
N LYS A 250 6.67 -84.66 -47.96
CA LYS A 250 6.68 -84.99 -49.40
C LYS A 250 7.73 -86.05 -49.75
N GLN A 251 8.87 -86.03 -49.07
CA GLN A 251 9.90 -87.07 -49.24
C GLN A 251 9.42 -88.42 -48.71
N PHE A 252 8.80 -88.45 -47.52
CA PHE A 252 8.20 -89.67 -46.97
C PHE A 252 7.14 -90.25 -47.90
N GLN A 253 6.22 -89.45 -48.42
CA GLN A 253 5.23 -89.90 -49.41
C GLN A 253 5.87 -90.49 -50.68
N THR A 254 7.04 -89.98 -51.08
CA THR A 254 7.79 -90.54 -52.22
C THR A 254 8.40 -91.89 -51.86
N ILE A 255 8.95 -92.02 -50.65
CA ILE A 255 9.51 -93.27 -50.11
C ILE A 255 8.40 -94.32 -49.97
N GLU A 256 7.22 -93.97 -49.45
CA GLU A 256 6.07 -94.87 -49.32
C GLU A 256 5.66 -95.47 -50.68
N ARG A 257 5.55 -94.65 -51.74
CA ARG A 257 5.25 -95.14 -53.10
C ARG A 257 6.32 -96.10 -53.64
N LEU A 258 7.59 -95.87 -53.29
CA LEU A 258 8.68 -96.78 -53.64
C LEU A 258 8.58 -98.10 -52.87
N PHE A 259 8.23 -98.05 -51.59
CA PHE A 259 7.96 -99.25 -50.78
C PHE A 259 6.77 -100.04 -51.30
N GLU A 260 5.65 -99.40 -51.63
CA GLU A 260 4.49 -100.06 -52.25
C GLU A 260 4.89 -100.80 -53.53
N ARG A 261 5.67 -100.15 -54.40
CA ARG A 261 6.20 -100.76 -55.63
C ARG A 261 7.14 -101.93 -55.32
N LEU A 262 8.00 -101.81 -54.32
CA LEU A 262 8.92 -102.86 -53.91
C LEU A 262 8.15 -104.08 -53.37
N VAL A 263 7.15 -103.87 -52.52
CA VAL A 263 6.28 -104.92 -51.99
C VAL A 263 5.56 -105.63 -53.14
N ALA A 264 4.93 -104.87 -54.05
CA ALA A 264 4.28 -105.44 -55.22
C ALA A 264 5.25 -106.28 -56.08
N LYS A 265 6.48 -105.78 -56.31
CA LYS A 265 7.51 -106.52 -57.05
C LYS A 265 7.97 -107.78 -56.33
N THR A 266 8.07 -107.72 -55.01
CA THR A 266 8.45 -108.86 -54.16
C THR A 266 7.39 -109.95 -54.24
N SER A 267 6.11 -109.60 -54.09
CA SER A 267 4.99 -110.54 -54.25
C SER A 267 4.94 -111.15 -55.66
N GLN A 268 5.20 -110.36 -56.70
CA GLN A 268 5.33 -110.88 -58.08
C GLN A 268 6.45 -111.93 -58.16
N LEU A 269 7.66 -111.58 -57.71
CA LEU A 269 8.81 -112.49 -57.76
C LEU A 269 8.59 -113.76 -56.93
N GLU A 270 7.91 -113.66 -55.78
CA GLU A 270 7.53 -114.82 -54.97
C GLU A 270 6.56 -115.75 -55.72
N SER A 271 5.57 -115.21 -56.42
CA SER A 271 4.66 -116.01 -57.26
C SER A 271 5.38 -116.68 -58.45
N GLU A 272 6.29 -115.96 -59.12
CA GLU A 272 7.13 -116.51 -60.19
C GLU A 272 8.06 -117.61 -59.66
N LYS A 273 8.61 -117.43 -58.45
CA LYS A 273 9.43 -118.44 -57.77
C LYS A 273 8.61 -119.70 -57.48
N LEU A 274 7.44 -119.58 -56.86
CA LEU A 274 6.56 -120.73 -56.57
C LEU A 274 6.16 -121.48 -57.85
N GLN A 275 5.87 -120.76 -58.93
CA GLN A 275 5.58 -121.36 -60.23
C GLN A 275 6.78 -122.17 -60.75
N LYS A 276 7.99 -121.60 -60.71
CA LYS A 276 9.23 -122.28 -61.14
C LYS A 276 9.55 -123.48 -60.25
N GLU A 277 9.37 -123.38 -58.93
CA GLU A 277 9.56 -124.51 -58.00
C GLU A 277 8.60 -125.66 -58.32
N ALA A 278 7.33 -125.36 -58.65
CA ALA A 278 6.38 -126.37 -59.10
C ALA A 278 6.77 -127.02 -60.45
N GLU A 279 7.30 -126.24 -61.39
CA GLU A 279 7.82 -126.75 -62.66
C GLU A 279 9.02 -127.68 -62.46
N VAL A 280 9.98 -127.28 -61.59
CA VAL A 280 11.12 -128.11 -61.22
C VAL A 280 10.66 -129.41 -60.57
N GLN A 281 9.70 -129.36 -59.64
CA GLN A 281 9.15 -130.56 -59.00
C GLN A 281 8.54 -131.53 -60.02
N LYS A 282 7.76 -131.00 -60.98
CA LYS A 282 7.19 -131.81 -62.07
C LYS A 282 8.27 -132.45 -62.94
N LEU A 283 9.31 -131.70 -63.29
CA LEU A 283 10.46 -132.23 -64.04
C LEU A 283 11.22 -133.29 -63.24
N MET A 284 11.36 -133.14 -61.92
CA MET A 284 11.94 -134.16 -61.05
C MET A 284 11.11 -135.44 -61.03
N GLU A 285 9.78 -135.34 -60.90
CA GLU A 285 8.88 -136.50 -60.96
C GLU A 285 8.97 -137.23 -62.31
N GLU A 286 9.01 -136.46 -63.41
CA GLU A 286 9.20 -137.01 -64.75
C GLU A 286 10.58 -137.68 -64.90
N ASN A 287 11.65 -137.08 -64.37
CA ASN A 287 12.99 -137.64 -64.39
C ASN A 287 13.06 -138.96 -63.60
N VAL A 288 12.45 -139.03 -62.41
CA VAL A 288 12.32 -140.28 -61.63
C VAL A 288 11.58 -141.34 -62.44
N ARG A 289 10.46 -140.98 -63.07
CA ARG A 289 9.69 -141.90 -63.93
C ARG A 289 10.53 -142.41 -65.11
N LEU A 290 11.28 -141.53 -65.77
CA LEU A 290 12.17 -141.88 -66.87
C LEU A 290 13.31 -142.79 -66.40
N ASN A 291 13.91 -142.54 -65.23
CA ASN A 291 14.90 -143.44 -64.63
C ASN A 291 14.33 -144.83 -64.33
N VAL A 292 13.12 -144.94 -63.74
CA VAL A 292 12.47 -146.24 -63.54
C VAL A 292 12.22 -146.96 -64.87
N LEU A 293 11.85 -146.22 -65.92
CA LEU A 293 11.69 -146.78 -67.26
C LEU A 293 13.03 -147.23 -67.86
N LEU A 294 14.10 -146.46 -67.64
CA LEU A 294 15.47 -146.78 -68.04
C LEU A 294 15.94 -148.06 -67.33
N ASP A 295 15.83 -148.15 -66.01
CA ASP A 295 16.17 -149.33 -65.21
C ASP A 295 15.42 -150.57 -65.72
N LYS A 296 14.11 -150.43 -66.03
CA LYS A 296 13.32 -151.50 -66.62
C LYS A 296 13.86 -151.93 -67.99
N LYS A 297 14.31 -150.98 -68.81
CA LYS A 297 14.89 -151.27 -70.13
C LYS A 297 16.28 -151.89 -70.03
N GLU A 298 17.11 -151.43 -69.09
CA GLU A 298 18.40 -152.05 -68.79
C GLU A 298 18.23 -153.47 -68.26
N ALA A 299 17.28 -153.71 -67.35
CA ALA A 299 16.95 -155.06 -66.88
C ALA A 299 16.44 -155.97 -68.01
N GLN A 300 15.60 -155.43 -68.91
CA GLN A 300 15.17 -156.16 -70.12
C GLN A 300 16.37 -156.50 -71.02
N LEU A 301 17.29 -155.56 -71.25
CA LEU A 301 18.51 -155.77 -72.03
C LEU A 301 19.42 -156.81 -71.39
N LEU A 302 19.63 -156.76 -70.06
CA LEU A 302 20.42 -157.75 -69.33
C LEU A 302 19.77 -159.14 -69.41
N ALA A 303 18.46 -159.24 -69.24
CA ALA A 303 17.74 -160.51 -69.39
C ALA A 303 17.85 -161.06 -70.82
N MET A 304 17.74 -160.19 -71.84
CA MET A 304 17.98 -160.57 -73.22
C MET A 304 19.43 -161.02 -73.45
N ASN A 305 20.41 -160.30 -72.88
CA ASN A 305 21.82 -160.65 -72.97
C ASN A 305 22.11 -162.02 -72.34
N GLU A 306 21.54 -162.30 -71.17
CA GLU A 306 21.63 -163.63 -70.53
C GLU A 306 20.85 -164.70 -71.31
N GLN A 307 19.69 -164.39 -71.92
CA GLN A 307 19.04 -165.31 -72.86
C GLN A 307 19.93 -165.63 -74.07
N CYS A 308 20.60 -164.65 -74.67
CA CYS A 308 21.57 -164.87 -75.75
C CYS A 308 22.74 -165.75 -75.27
N LYS A 309 23.18 -165.59 -74.01
CA LYS A 309 24.21 -166.42 -73.37
C LYS A 309 23.78 -167.86 -73.13
N VAL A 310 22.54 -168.07 -72.67
CA VAL A 310 21.96 -169.41 -72.48
C VAL A 310 21.72 -170.09 -73.84
N MET A 311 21.28 -169.36 -74.87
CA MET A 311 21.21 -169.86 -76.24
C MET A 311 22.59 -170.27 -76.77
N ALA A 312 23.64 -169.52 -76.44
CA ALA A 312 25.02 -169.90 -76.78
C ALA A 312 25.50 -171.16 -76.03
N LEU A 313 25.05 -171.39 -74.79
CA LEU A 313 25.40 -172.57 -74.00
C LEU A 313 24.55 -173.82 -74.33
N SER A 314 23.30 -173.65 -74.75
CA SER A 314 22.40 -174.74 -75.17
C SER A 314 22.62 -175.18 -76.63
N GLY A 315 23.33 -174.37 -77.43
CA GLY A 315 23.92 -174.81 -78.70
C GLY A 315 25.20 -175.64 -78.56
N SER A 316 25.74 -175.80 -77.34
CA SER A 316 27.02 -176.47 -77.07
C SER A 316 26.88 -177.82 -76.36
N ASN A 317 25.68 -178.41 -76.36
CA ASN A 317 25.41 -179.82 -76.01
C ASN A 317 24.97 -180.59 -77.27
N VAL A 318 25.93 -180.81 -78.16
CA VAL A 318 26.04 -181.92 -79.14
C VAL A 318 27.50 -182.34 -79.13
#